data_AF-A0A7L4GHW8-F1
#
_entry.id   AF-A0A7L4GHW8-F1
#
_cell.length_a   1.000
_cell.length_b   1.000
_cell.length_c   1.000
_cell.angle_alpha   90.00
_cell.angle_beta   90.00
_cell.angle_gamma   90.00
#
_symmetry.space_group_name_H-M   'P 1'
#
loop_
_entity.id
_entity.type
_entity.pdbx_description
1 polymer ?
#
loop_
_entity_poly.entity_id
_entity_poly.type
_entity_poly.pdbx_seq_one_letter_code
_entity_poly.pdbx_strand_id
1 'polypeptide(L)'
;EREMKKTMKIHEKMTYSTKMKAKQKGCRKALQKEEEEEAREREEILKILQKSRLWKTIMKKEKETFLDRIYDRREMLSVKYAVAVKQDEIQRLEKVAKNEERKLKEAERHLENDASKFDEFLKENQETSVQALKIAQKETTAKMKKIQEVQSITFQIEKFRSEISKLTHTLQEYRMYRDLLYQLSPKEWQEEHRKKHTKEKDLKRAFQANEKHASPPTTAEQGECQGRAAHSSLGQPLALSVHLCLSPGEGLTARMDTAIIISLKGLTQNAFFRISLEDTESETCSDDDEEPELYFTDPQQLLSAFMEMEEENLSFLQNSQETEESLDKVKHTITTHESIPGWKAAELCFRDALIKITSFLFWPREEKLAELKQQVATLKSSITKEKERLADLKLKVQLLPSGEYKPDEEQDKILTSLNKKVMEVYYHCTGEHETNLQTVQMLMVIEKHLTDLLNRLKSLIPPKTEQTEKAKKKQRAR
;
A
#
# COMPACT_ATOMS: atom_id res chain seq x y z
N GLU A 1 -66.77 27.20 5.83
CA GLU A 1 -67.41 26.20 6.72
C GLU A 1 -66.54 25.75 7.91
N ARG A 2 -65.25 25.43 7.70
CA ARG A 2 -64.35 25.02 8.80
C ARG A 2 -64.07 26.11 9.84
N GLU A 3 -63.99 27.38 9.43
CA GLU A 3 -63.84 28.50 10.37
C GLU A 3 -65.10 28.75 11.21
N MET A 4 -66.29 28.68 10.61
CA MET A 4 -67.56 28.79 11.35
C MET A 4 -67.74 27.67 12.40
N LYS A 5 -67.19 26.47 12.17
CA LYS A 5 -67.22 25.37 13.15
C LYS A 5 -66.26 25.57 14.33
N LYS A 6 -65.34 26.53 14.29
CA LYS A 6 -64.43 26.83 15.41
C LYS A 6 -65.13 27.64 16.51
N THR A 7 -66.11 28.48 16.15
CA THR A 7 -66.83 29.38 17.09
C THR A 7 -68.11 28.78 17.67
N MET A 8 -68.64 27.70 17.11
CA MET A 8 -69.86 27.04 17.60
C MET A 8 -69.63 26.21 18.88
N LYS A 9 -70.61 26.20 19.78
CA LYS A 9 -70.59 25.37 21.01
C LYS A 9 -70.68 23.89 20.63
N ILE A 10 -70.12 22.99 21.47
CA ILE A 10 -69.98 21.55 21.15
C ILE A 10 -71.32 20.90 20.79
N HIS A 11 -72.41 21.27 21.46
CA HIS A 11 -73.75 20.73 21.18
C HIS A 11 -74.37 21.22 19.85
N GLU A 12 -73.84 22.29 19.25
CA GLU A 12 -74.29 22.82 17.96
C GLU A 12 -73.53 22.20 16.77
N LYS A 13 -72.42 21.49 17.05
CA LYS A 13 -71.62 20.77 16.06
C LYS A 13 -72.28 19.43 15.73
N MET A 14 -73.38 19.49 14.99
CA MET A 14 -74.05 18.29 14.48
C MET A 14 -73.27 17.68 13.30
N THR A 15 -73.03 16.37 13.35
CA THR A 15 -72.50 15.58 12.22
C THR A 15 -73.44 15.66 11.02
N TYR A 16 -72.89 15.55 9.80
CA TYR A 16 -73.66 15.64 8.55
C TYR A 16 -74.84 14.65 8.53
N SER A 17 -74.63 13.42 9.01
CA SER A 17 -75.67 12.41 9.21
C SER A 17 -76.79 12.87 10.16
N THR A 18 -76.43 13.51 11.28
CA THR A 18 -77.42 14.04 12.24
C THR A 18 -78.17 15.25 11.67
N LYS A 19 -77.51 16.11 10.88
CA LYS A 19 -78.16 17.20 10.15
C LYS A 19 -79.13 16.67 9.09
N MET A 20 -78.78 15.61 8.38
CA MET A 20 -79.66 14.98 7.39
C MET A 20 -80.87 14.29 8.05
N LYS A 21 -80.67 13.52 9.13
CA LYS A 21 -81.78 12.93 9.90
C LYS A 21 -82.68 13.98 10.54
N ALA A 22 -82.13 15.08 11.06
CA ALA A 22 -82.91 16.19 11.61
C ALA A 22 -83.71 16.92 10.52
N LYS A 23 -83.13 17.13 9.33
CA LYS A 23 -83.84 17.67 8.16
C LYS A 23 -84.95 16.75 7.68
N GLN A 24 -84.69 15.44 7.55
CA GLN A 24 -85.72 14.45 7.17
C GLN A 24 -86.86 14.41 8.18
N LYS A 25 -86.55 14.41 9.49
CA LYS A 25 -87.54 14.47 10.57
C LYS A 25 -88.32 15.80 10.57
N GLY A 26 -87.65 16.91 10.26
CA GLY A 26 -88.25 18.22 10.08
C GLY A 26 -89.24 18.26 8.92
N CYS A 27 -88.84 17.77 7.74
CA CYS A 27 -89.72 17.66 6.57
C CYS A 27 -90.92 16.75 6.86
N ARG A 28 -90.72 15.61 7.52
CA ARG A 28 -91.80 14.68 7.87
C ARG A 28 -92.81 15.31 8.84
N LYS A 29 -92.33 16.07 9.84
CA LYS A 29 -93.19 16.82 10.76
C LYS A 29 -93.90 17.99 10.09
N ALA A 30 -93.25 18.65 9.14
CA ALA A 30 -93.86 19.73 8.36
C ALA A 30 -95.01 19.20 7.51
N LEU A 31 -94.78 18.09 6.79
CA LEU A 31 -95.81 17.39 6.01
C LEU A 31 -96.98 16.94 6.90
N GLN A 32 -96.69 16.36 8.07
CA GLN A 32 -97.74 15.93 9.00
C GLN A 32 -98.55 17.10 9.56
N LYS A 33 -97.91 18.23 9.85
CA LYS A 33 -98.61 19.45 10.31
C LYS A 33 -99.46 20.07 9.20
N GLU A 34 -98.97 20.06 7.97
CA GLU A 34 -99.67 20.52 6.77
C GLU A 34 -100.91 19.64 6.50
N GLU A 35 -100.78 18.31 6.59
CA GLU A 35 -101.91 17.38 6.51
C GLU A 35 -102.97 17.62 7.60
N GLU A 36 -102.55 17.86 8.85
CA GLU A 36 -103.46 18.19 9.96
C GLU A 36 -104.16 19.54 9.79
N GLU A 37 -103.47 20.53 9.22
CA GLU A 37 -104.01 21.87 8.94
C GLU A 37 -105.03 21.81 7.80
N GLU A 38 -104.70 21.13 6.70
CA GLU A 38 -105.65 20.84 5.61
C GLU A 38 -106.88 20.07 6.12
N ALA A 39 -106.71 19.13 7.04
CA ALA A 39 -107.84 18.38 7.60
C ALA A 39 -108.78 19.29 8.41
N ARG A 40 -108.24 20.22 9.21
CA ARG A 40 -109.03 21.21 9.96
C ARG A 40 -109.79 22.15 9.03
N GLU A 41 -109.14 22.66 7.99
CA GLU A 41 -109.78 23.52 6.99
C GLU A 41 -110.91 22.81 6.24
N ARG A 42 -110.68 21.55 5.83
CA ARG A 42 -111.73 20.73 5.18
C ARG A 42 -112.94 20.53 6.08
N GLU A 43 -112.75 20.32 7.37
CA GLU A 43 -113.83 20.17 8.34
C GLU A 43 -114.62 21.48 8.54
N GLU A 44 -113.93 22.62 8.57
CA GLU A 44 -114.56 23.93 8.67
C GLU A 44 -115.39 24.27 7.41
N ILE A 45 -114.84 23.99 6.22
CA ILE A 45 -115.57 24.13 4.94
C ILE A 45 -116.82 23.23 4.94
N LEU A 46 -116.72 22.00 5.46
CA LEU A 46 -117.87 21.09 5.55
C LEU A 46 -118.96 21.64 6.48
N LYS A 47 -118.59 22.23 7.62
CA LYS A 47 -119.54 22.89 8.55
C LYS A 47 -120.22 24.09 7.89
N ILE A 48 -119.48 24.90 7.11
CA ILE A 48 -120.03 26.04 6.35
C ILE A 48 -121.00 25.54 5.28
N LEU A 49 -120.63 24.51 4.52
CA LEU A 49 -121.50 23.91 3.50
C LEU A 49 -122.77 23.29 4.09
N GLN A 50 -122.68 22.62 5.24
CA GLN A 50 -123.83 22.08 5.95
C GLN A 50 -124.78 23.18 6.42
N LYS A 51 -124.26 24.27 7.00
CA LYS A 51 -125.06 25.46 7.35
C LYS A 51 -125.71 26.04 6.10
N SER A 52 -124.96 26.32 5.05
CA SER A 52 -125.47 26.84 3.76
C SER A 52 -126.60 25.97 3.19
N ARG A 53 -126.45 24.64 3.27
CA ARG A 53 -127.47 23.68 2.85
C ARG A 53 -128.76 23.79 3.69
N LEU A 54 -128.64 23.87 5.02
CA LEU A 54 -129.79 24.05 5.93
C LEU A 54 -130.54 25.36 5.68
N TRP A 55 -129.83 26.48 5.52
CA TRP A 55 -130.42 27.79 5.21
C TRP A 55 -131.14 27.78 3.85
N LYS A 56 -130.58 27.15 2.82
CA LYS A 56 -131.24 26.99 1.50
C LYS A 56 -132.53 26.18 1.58
N THR A 57 -132.60 25.14 2.41
CA THR A 57 -133.83 24.33 2.60
C THR A 57 -134.93 25.11 3.31
N ILE A 58 -134.59 26.03 4.22
CA ILE A 58 -135.55 26.88 4.94
C ILE A 58 -136.19 27.93 4.00
N MET A 59 -135.41 28.49 3.06
CA MET A 59 -135.86 29.55 2.14
C MET A 59 -136.68 29.04 0.94
N LYS A 60 -136.63 27.74 0.61
CA LYS A 60 -137.30 27.11 -0.56
C LYS A 60 -138.81 26.85 -0.34
N LYS A 61 -139.54 27.76 0.32
CA LYS A 61 -140.98 27.66 0.62
C LYS A 61 -141.90 28.43 -0.34
N GLU A 62 -141.37 29.10 -1.37
CA GLU A 62 -142.14 29.71 -2.47
C GLU A 62 -142.03 28.87 -3.77
N LYS A 63 -143.05 28.96 -4.64
CA LYS A 63 -143.28 28.03 -5.77
C LYS A 63 -142.10 28.02 -6.79
N GLU A 64 -141.33 26.94 -6.80
CA GLU A 64 -140.33 26.66 -7.85
C GLU A 64 -140.94 26.55 -9.25
N THR A 65 -140.30 27.18 -10.22
CA THR A 65 -140.68 27.12 -11.64
C THR A 65 -140.21 25.79 -12.27
N PHE A 66 -140.95 25.25 -13.25
CA PHE A 66 -140.58 23.99 -13.92
C PHE A 66 -139.18 24.03 -14.57
N LEU A 67 -138.76 25.19 -15.07
CA LEU A 67 -137.43 25.41 -15.66
C LEU A 67 -136.30 25.27 -14.63
N ASP A 68 -136.50 25.70 -13.38
CA ASP A 68 -135.49 25.58 -12.31
C ASP A 68 -135.23 24.11 -11.97
N ARG A 69 -136.26 23.27 -11.98
CA ARG A 69 -136.10 21.81 -11.75
C ARG A 69 -135.36 21.12 -12.89
N ILE A 70 -135.55 21.58 -14.13
CA ILE A 70 -134.78 21.08 -15.29
C ILE A 70 -133.31 21.50 -15.14
N TYR A 71 -133.06 22.75 -14.75
CA TYR A 71 -131.71 23.27 -14.53
C TYR A 71 -131.00 22.53 -13.39
N ASP A 72 -131.62 22.44 -12.20
CA ASP A 72 -131.10 21.71 -11.04
C ASP A 72 -130.79 20.24 -11.38
N ARG A 73 -131.62 19.60 -12.22
CA ARG A 73 -131.40 18.21 -12.63
C ARG A 73 -130.24 18.04 -13.61
N ARG A 74 -130.05 19.00 -14.53
CA ARG A 74 -128.88 19.03 -15.43
C ARG A 74 -127.60 19.28 -14.63
N GLU A 75 -127.63 20.23 -13.70
CA GLU A 75 -126.50 20.55 -12.84
C GLU A 75 -126.14 19.37 -11.94
N MET A 76 -127.13 18.69 -11.34
CA MET A 76 -126.90 17.47 -10.58
C MET A 76 -126.21 16.39 -11.42
N LEU A 77 -126.61 16.20 -12.68
CA LEU A 77 -125.99 15.19 -13.56
C LEU A 77 -124.57 15.59 -13.95
N SER A 78 -124.33 16.87 -14.24
CA SER A 78 -122.99 17.43 -14.51
C SER A 78 -122.05 17.22 -13.32
N VAL A 79 -122.49 17.57 -12.11
CA VAL A 79 -121.74 17.37 -10.87
C VAL A 79 -121.52 15.87 -10.60
N LYS A 80 -122.52 15.01 -10.81
CA LYS A 80 -122.36 13.54 -10.65
C LYS A 80 -121.31 12.98 -11.59
N TYR A 81 -121.30 13.41 -12.85
CA TYR A 81 -120.27 13.01 -13.81
C TYR A 81 -118.88 13.50 -13.39
N ALA A 82 -118.77 14.78 -12.97
CA ALA A 82 -117.50 15.33 -12.50
C ALA A 82 -116.97 14.61 -11.24
N VAL A 83 -117.84 14.21 -10.32
CA VAL A 83 -117.47 13.39 -9.15
C VAL A 83 -116.97 12.02 -9.57
N ALA A 84 -117.66 11.33 -10.50
CA ALA A 84 -117.23 10.02 -10.99
C ALA A 84 -115.85 10.09 -11.65
N VAL A 85 -115.62 11.06 -12.54
CA VAL A 85 -114.30 11.27 -13.17
C VAL A 85 -113.21 11.53 -12.12
N LYS A 86 -113.49 12.34 -11.10
CA LYS A 86 -112.53 12.59 -10.01
C LYS A 86 -112.28 11.34 -9.17
N GLN A 87 -113.30 10.51 -8.92
CA GLN A 87 -113.15 9.27 -8.18
C GLN A 87 -112.27 8.26 -8.94
N ASP A 88 -112.48 8.11 -10.25
CA ASP A 88 -111.65 7.25 -11.09
C ASP A 88 -110.19 7.73 -11.13
N GLU A 89 -109.98 9.04 -11.22
CA GLU A 89 -108.64 9.63 -11.21
C GLU A 89 -107.95 9.47 -9.83
N ILE A 90 -108.68 9.60 -8.73
CA ILE A 90 -108.18 9.29 -7.38
C ILE A 90 -107.72 7.83 -7.31
N GLN A 91 -108.55 6.88 -7.75
CA GLN A 91 -108.19 5.46 -7.75
C GLN A 91 -106.95 5.17 -8.61
N ARG A 92 -106.79 5.88 -9.74
CA ARG A 92 -105.60 5.77 -10.59
C ARG A 92 -104.35 6.26 -9.84
N LEU A 93 -104.43 7.42 -9.18
CA LEU A 93 -103.33 7.98 -8.40
C LEU A 93 -102.98 7.12 -7.18
N GLU A 94 -103.97 6.56 -6.49
CA GLU A 94 -103.75 5.63 -5.37
C GLU A 94 -102.98 4.37 -5.79
N LYS A 95 -103.32 3.81 -6.96
CA LYS A 95 -102.57 2.65 -7.52
C LYS A 95 -101.11 3.02 -7.80
N VAL A 96 -100.86 4.20 -8.37
CA VAL A 96 -99.49 4.70 -8.62
C VAL A 96 -98.75 4.94 -7.32
N ALA A 97 -99.36 5.63 -6.35
CA ALA A 97 -98.77 5.90 -5.04
C ALA A 97 -98.38 4.61 -4.30
N LYS A 98 -99.27 3.60 -4.29
CA LYS A 98 -98.99 2.30 -3.68
C LYS A 98 -97.84 1.55 -4.37
N ASN A 99 -97.71 1.70 -5.69
CA ASN A 99 -96.62 1.11 -6.45
C ASN A 99 -95.28 1.77 -6.11
N GLU A 100 -95.24 3.11 -6.06
CA GLU A 100 -94.05 3.86 -5.70
C GLU A 100 -93.64 3.65 -4.23
N GLU A 101 -94.59 3.55 -3.29
CA GLU A 101 -94.29 3.22 -1.89
C GLU A 101 -93.60 1.86 -1.76
N ARG A 102 -94.01 0.86 -2.55
CA ARG A 102 -93.39 -0.47 -2.54
C ARG A 102 -91.96 -0.42 -3.05
N LYS A 103 -91.71 0.28 -4.16
CA LYS A 103 -90.35 0.48 -4.71
C LYS A 103 -89.46 1.21 -3.72
N LEU A 104 -90.01 2.23 -3.05
CA LEU A 104 -89.28 2.98 -2.03
C LEU A 104 -88.90 2.08 -0.85
N LYS A 105 -89.82 1.25 -0.34
CA LYS A 105 -89.55 0.26 0.72
C LYS A 105 -88.48 -0.75 0.33
N GLU A 106 -88.49 -1.21 -0.92
CA GLU A 106 -87.48 -2.15 -1.42
C GLU A 106 -86.10 -1.48 -1.49
N ALA A 107 -86.03 -0.24 -2.02
CA ALA A 107 -84.80 0.54 -2.03
C ALA A 107 -84.27 0.85 -0.61
N GLU A 108 -85.16 1.18 0.33
CA GLU A 108 -84.80 1.40 1.74
C GLU A 108 -84.17 0.14 2.35
N ARG A 109 -84.76 -1.03 2.11
CA ARG A 109 -84.21 -2.32 2.59
C ARG A 109 -82.84 -2.63 1.97
N HIS A 110 -82.65 -2.34 0.69
CA HIS A 110 -81.35 -2.51 0.05
C HIS A 110 -80.28 -1.62 0.67
N LEU A 111 -80.59 -0.35 0.91
CA LEU A 111 -79.67 0.58 1.58
C LEU A 111 -79.36 0.17 3.03
N GLU A 112 -80.35 -0.36 3.75
CA GLU A 112 -80.14 -0.87 5.12
C GLU A 112 -79.23 -2.11 5.15
N ASN A 113 -79.42 -3.03 4.19
CA ASN A 113 -78.54 -4.19 4.03
C ASN A 113 -77.12 -3.78 3.67
N ASP A 114 -76.95 -2.81 2.76
CA ASP A 114 -75.63 -2.33 2.37
C ASP A 114 -74.94 -1.54 3.49
N ALA A 115 -75.70 -0.78 4.28
CA ALA A 115 -75.19 -0.14 5.50
C ALA A 115 -74.69 -1.18 6.52
N SER A 116 -75.45 -2.27 6.72
CA SER A 116 -75.06 -3.35 7.64
C SER A 116 -73.78 -4.06 7.18
N LYS A 117 -73.67 -4.37 5.88
CA LYS A 117 -72.44 -4.96 5.30
C LYS A 117 -71.24 -4.01 5.44
N PHE A 118 -71.45 -2.71 5.29
CA PHE A 118 -70.39 -1.73 5.45
C PHE A 118 -69.90 -1.64 6.90
N ASP A 119 -70.81 -1.72 7.87
CA ASP A 119 -70.46 -1.77 9.29
C ASP A 119 -69.67 -3.05 9.63
N GLU A 120 -70.07 -4.21 9.09
CA GLU A 120 -69.31 -5.46 9.20
C GLU A 120 -67.90 -5.33 8.61
N PHE A 121 -67.78 -4.76 7.41
CA PHE A 121 -66.49 -4.51 6.76
C PHE A 121 -65.59 -3.58 7.58
N LEU A 122 -66.15 -2.49 8.14
CA LEU A 122 -65.40 -1.59 9.00
C LEU A 122 -64.90 -2.29 10.26
N LYS A 123 -65.73 -3.17 10.85
CA LYS A 123 -65.34 -3.94 12.03
C LYS A 123 -64.23 -4.93 11.71
N GLU A 124 -64.34 -5.70 10.64
CA GLU A 124 -63.31 -6.66 10.20
C GLU A 124 -61.99 -5.96 9.85
N ASN A 125 -62.05 -4.82 9.16
CA ASN A 125 -60.86 -4.04 8.84
C ASN A 125 -60.21 -3.45 10.11
N GLN A 126 -60.99 -2.97 11.07
CA GLN A 126 -60.47 -2.52 12.37
C GLN A 126 -59.82 -3.67 13.14
N GLU A 127 -60.46 -4.83 13.20
CA GLU A 127 -59.91 -6.03 13.84
C GLU A 127 -58.61 -6.47 13.18
N THR A 128 -58.57 -6.52 11.85
CA THR A 128 -57.37 -6.87 11.07
C THR A 128 -56.23 -5.87 11.30
N SER A 129 -56.54 -4.57 11.28
CA SER A 129 -55.55 -3.50 11.54
C SER A 129 -54.98 -3.61 12.96
N VAL A 130 -55.83 -3.84 13.96
CA VAL A 130 -55.40 -4.05 15.35
C VAL A 130 -54.55 -5.31 15.49
N GLN A 131 -54.91 -6.41 14.82
CA GLN A 131 -54.11 -7.63 14.82
C GLN A 131 -52.73 -7.41 14.19
N ALA A 132 -52.67 -6.73 13.03
CA ALA A 132 -51.41 -6.39 12.38
C ALA A 132 -50.52 -5.52 13.30
N LEU A 133 -51.10 -4.53 13.97
CA LEU A 133 -50.38 -3.69 14.93
C LEU A 133 -49.87 -4.50 16.13
N LYS A 134 -50.67 -5.44 16.64
CA LYS A 134 -50.28 -6.32 17.75
C LYS A 134 -49.12 -7.26 17.36
N ILE A 135 -49.12 -7.78 16.14
CA ILE A 135 -48.01 -8.59 15.60
C ILE A 135 -46.76 -7.74 15.50
N ALA A 136 -46.83 -6.56 14.88
CA ALA A 136 -45.70 -5.64 14.76
C ALA A 136 -45.14 -5.22 16.14
N GLN A 137 -46.00 -5.01 17.14
CA GLN A 137 -45.57 -4.69 18.49
C GLN A 137 -44.83 -5.87 19.15
N LYS A 138 -45.36 -7.10 19.03
CA LYS A 138 -44.68 -8.31 19.53
C LYS A 138 -43.32 -8.48 18.89
N GLU A 139 -43.21 -8.34 17.57
CA GLU A 139 -41.94 -8.41 16.85
C GLU A 139 -40.97 -7.33 17.31
N THR A 140 -41.43 -6.10 17.51
CA THR A 140 -40.60 -5.00 18.03
C THR A 140 -40.08 -5.29 19.43
N THR A 141 -40.91 -5.85 20.32
CA THR A 141 -40.46 -6.24 21.66
C THR A 141 -39.46 -7.40 21.62
N ALA A 142 -39.65 -8.38 20.74
CA ALA A 142 -38.70 -9.49 20.55
C ALA A 142 -37.36 -8.99 19.99
N LYS A 143 -37.41 -8.08 18.99
CA LYS A 143 -36.23 -7.40 18.45
C LYS A 143 -35.47 -6.63 19.53
N MET A 144 -36.17 -5.88 20.39
CA MET A 144 -35.54 -5.14 21.48
C MET A 144 -34.78 -6.06 22.45
N LYS A 145 -35.36 -7.21 22.82
CA LYS A 145 -34.69 -8.20 23.66
C LYS A 145 -33.40 -8.74 23.01
N LYS A 146 -33.44 -9.03 21.70
CA LYS A 146 -32.27 -9.47 20.95
C LYS A 146 -31.20 -8.38 20.84
N ILE A 147 -31.58 -7.12 20.69
CA ILE A 147 -30.63 -5.99 20.73
C ILE A 147 -29.93 -5.92 22.08
N GLN A 148 -30.66 -6.08 23.19
CA GLN A 148 -30.07 -6.08 24.54
C GLN A 148 -29.10 -7.26 24.76
N GLU A 149 -29.45 -8.45 24.27
CA GLU A 149 -28.57 -9.63 24.30
C GLU A 149 -27.28 -9.40 23.50
N VAL A 150 -27.40 -8.87 22.28
CA VAL A 150 -26.25 -8.49 21.44
C VAL A 150 -25.37 -7.46 22.15
N GLN A 151 -25.97 -6.40 22.71
CA GLN A 151 -25.22 -5.38 23.46
C GLN A 151 -24.47 -5.98 24.66
N SER A 152 -25.08 -6.92 25.40
CA SER A 152 -24.42 -7.60 26.51
C SER A 152 -23.24 -8.46 26.04
N ILE A 153 -23.40 -9.21 24.95
CA ILE A 153 -22.32 -10.01 24.35
C ILE A 153 -21.20 -9.09 23.84
N THR A 154 -21.52 -7.99 23.16
CA THR A 154 -20.53 -7.01 22.70
C THR A 154 -19.74 -6.43 23.87
N PHE A 155 -20.39 -6.11 24.99
CA PHE A 155 -19.70 -5.66 26.19
C PHE A 155 -18.74 -6.72 26.75
N GLN A 156 -19.16 -8.00 26.77
CA GLN A 156 -18.28 -9.10 27.21
C GLN A 156 -17.08 -9.28 26.26
N ILE A 157 -17.30 -9.19 24.95
CA ILE A 157 -16.21 -9.26 23.95
C ILE A 157 -15.20 -8.15 24.20
N GLU A 158 -15.65 -6.92 24.43
CA GLU A 158 -14.74 -5.79 24.67
C GLU A 158 -13.98 -5.96 26.01
N LYS A 159 -14.65 -6.49 27.04
CA LYS A 159 -13.98 -6.87 28.29
C LYS A 159 -12.85 -7.86 28.04
N PHE A 160 -13.13 -8.98 27.38
CA PHE A 160 -12.11 -9.99 27.07
C PHE A 160 -11.02 -9.44 26.16
N ARG A 161 -11.36 -8.61 25.17
CA ARG A 161 -10.38 -7.94 24.32
C ARG A 161 -9.42 -7.09 25.14
N SER A 162 -9.93 -6.32 26.09
CA SER A 162 -9.10 -5.52 27.00
C SER A 162 -8.21 -6.39 27.90
N GLU A 163 -8.71 -7.54 28.37
CA GLU A 163 -7.93 -8.48 29.16
C GLU A 163 -6.83 -9.14 28.33
N ILE A 164 -7.14 -9.58 27.10
CA ILE A 164 -6.16 -10.10 26.14
C ILE A 164 -5.08 -9.04 25.88
N SER A 165 -5.45 -7.79 25.62
CA SER A 165 -4.45 -6.73 25.38
C SER A 165 -3.54 -6.50 26.59
N LYS A 166 -4.07 -6.56 27.82
CA LYS A 166 -3.24 -6.48 29.04
C LYS A 166 -2.28 -7.66 29.13
N LEU A 167 -2.78 -8.87 28.94
CA LEU A 167 -1.96 -10.09 28.98
C LEU A 167 -0.90 -10.12 27.88
N THR A 168 -1.24 -9.68 26.66
CA THR A 168 -0.28 -9.54 25.55
C THR A 168 0.82 -8.54 25.89
N HIS A 169 0.47 -7.41 26.53
CA HIS A 169 1.47 -6.43 26.95
C HIS A 169 2.42 -7.01 28.02
N THR A 170 1.88 -7.65 29.05
CA THR A 170 2.67 -8.33 30.09
C THR A 170 3.54 -9.45 29.51
N LEU A 171 3.02 -10.23 28.57
CA LEU A 171 3.80 -11.25 27.87
C LEU A 171 4.97 -10.63 27.08
N GLN A 172 4.74 -9.49 26.44
CA GLN A 172 5.80 -8.77 25.73
C GLN A 172 6.88 -8.26 26.70
N GLU A 173 6.49 -7.75 27.87
CA GLU A 173 7.44 -7.36 28.93
C GLU A 173 8.27 -8.56 29.39
N TYR A 174 7.64 -9.71 29.65
CA TYR A 174 8.36 -10.93 30.03
C TYR A 174 9.27 -11.45 28.91
N ARG A 175 8.89 -11.34 27.64
CA ARG A 175 9.77 -11.65 26.50
C ARG A 175 10.99 -10.75 26.49
N MET A 176 10.81 -9.44 26.70
CA MET A 176 11.92 -8.49 26.80
C MET A 176 12.85 -8.84 27.97
N TYR A 177 12.31 -9.19 29.14
CA TYR A 177 13.12 -9.61 30.29
C TYR A 177 13.86 -10.91 30.03
N ARG A 178 13.21 -11.90 29.43
CA ARG A 178 13.86 -13.16 29.02
C ARG A 178 15.03 -12.90 28.07
N ASP A 179 14.81 -12.09 27.04
CA ASP A 179 15.83 -11.78 26.04
C ASP A 179 17.02 -11.01 26.66
N LEU A 180 16.73 -10.07 27.57
CA LEU A 180 17.76 -9.37 28.34
C LEU A 180 18.58 -10.33 29.21
N LEU A 181 17.91 -11.21 29.98
CA LEU A 181 18.58 -12.19 30.83
C LEU A 181 19.46 -13.15 30.00
N TYR A 182 18.99 -13.57 28.82
CA TYR A 182 19.78 -14.39 27.92
C TYR A 182 21.01 -13.64 27.41
N GLN A 183 20.88 -12.36 27.02
CA GLN A 183 22.01 -11.53 26.57
C GLN A 183 23.06 -11.29 27.66
N LEU A 184 22.62 -11.12 28.92
CA LEU A 184 23.50 -10.93 30.07
C LEU A 184 24.14 -12.23 30.56
N SER A 185 23.61 -13.39 30.17
CA SER A 185 24.18 -14.68 30.53
C SER A 185 25.56 -14.87 29.88
N PRO A 186 26.55 -15.50 30.54
CA PRO A 186 27.88 -15.72 29.98
C PRO A 186 27.85 -16.46 28.64
N LYS A 187 28.79 -16.12 27.73
CA LYS A 187 28.82 -16.66 26.37
C LYS A 187 29.03 -18.18 26.34
N GLU A 188 29.80 -18.69 27.30
CA GLU A 188 30.05 -20.11 27.50
C GLU A 188 28.75 -20.87 27.78
N TRP A 189 27.92 -20.30 28.66
CA TRP A 189 26.61 -20.83 28.99
C TRP A 189 25.66 -20.72 27.79
N GLN A 190 25.59 -19.57 27.12
CA GLN A 190 24.76 -19.40 25.92
C GLN A 190 25.09 -20.41 24.81
N GLU A 191 26.38 -20.70 24.58
CA GLU A 191 26.82 -21.68 23.58
C GLU A 191 26.45 -23.12 23.96
N GLU A 192 26.59 -23.48 25.23
CA GLU A 192 26.17 -24.79 25.73
C GLU A 192 24.65 -24.98 25.58
N HIS A 193 23.88 -23.95 25.92
CA HIS A 193 22.42 -23.92 25.75
C HIS A 193 21.97 -24.01 24.30
N ARG A 194 22.62 -23.28 23.39
CA ARG A 194 22.37 -23.42 21.93
C ARG A 194 22.66 -24.83 21.46
N LYS A 195 23.74 -25.47 21.93
CA LYS A 195 24.07 -26.86 21.57
C LYS A 195 23.05 -27.84 22.14
N LYS A 196 22.54 -27.63 23.37
CA LYS A 196 21.49 -28.45 23.99
C LYS A 196 20.18 -28.35 23.20
N HIS A 197 19.69 -27.15 22.94
CA HIS A 197 18.46 -26.95 22.16
C HIS A 197 18.56 -27.45 20.71
N THR A 198 19.70 -27.30 20.04
CA THR A 198 19.87 -27.87 18.68
C THR A 198 19.80 -29.40 18.71
N LYS A 199 20.51 -30.04 19.64
CA LYS A 199 20.46 -31.51 19.80
C LYS A 199 19.07 -32.00 20.14
N GLU A 200 18.35 -31.28 21.00
CA GLU A 200 17.00 -31.63 21.42
C GLU A 200 15.97 -31.42 20.29
N LYS A 201 16.07 -30.32 19.54
CA LYS A 201 15.26 -30.07 18.33
C LYS A 201 15.50 -31.13 17.26
N ASP A 202 16.76 -31.54 17.06
CA ASP A 202 17.11 -32.62 16.13
C ASP A 202 16.57 -33.98 16.60
N LEU A 203 16.59 -34.25 17.90
CA LEU A 203 15.96 -35.44 18.50
C LEU A 203 14.44 -35.42 18.32
N LYS A 204 13.76 -34.32 18.67
CA LYS A 204 12.30 -34.14 18.53
C LYS A 204 11.87 -34.27 17.05
N ARG A 205 12.64 -33.72 16.10
CA ARG A 205 12.41 -33.92 14.65
C ARG A 205 12.60 -35.38 14.21
N ALA A 206 13.60 -36.08 14.74
CA ALA A 206 13.80 -37.50 14.46
C ALA A 206 12.66 -38.38 15.03
N PHE A 207 12.14 -38.05 16.21
CA PHE A 207 10.97 -38.71 16.81
C PHE A 207 9.69 -38.48 15.98
N GLN A 208 9.41 -37.23 15.58
CA GLN A 208 8.25 -36.91 14.73
C GLN A 208 8.33 -37.52 13.32
N ALA A 209 9.54 -37.68 12.77
CA ALA A 209 9.76 -38.38 11.51
C ALA A 209 9.46 -39.89 11.65
N ASN A 210 9.79 -40.49 12.79
CA ASN A 210 9.58 -41.92 13.03
C ASN A 210 8.10 -42.25 13.32
N GLU A 211 7.36 -41.32 13.92
CA GLU A 211 5.93 -41.50 14.23
C GLU A 211 5.04 -41.52 12.96
N LYS A 212 5.44 -40.82 11.89
CA LYS A 212 4.77 -40.85 10.58
C LYS A 212 4.95 -42.17 9.80
N HIS A 213 5.91 -43.02 10.20
CA HIS A 213 6.20 -44.30 9.54
C HIS A 213 5.64 -45.52 10.29
N ALA A 214 4.96 -45.34 11.43
CA ALA A 214 4.48 -46.41 12.29
C ALA A 214 2.94 -46.54 12.35
N SER A 215 2.24 -46.37 11.23
CA SER A 215 0.84 -46.81 11.08
C SER A 215 0.72 -47.89 10.00
N PRO A 216 0.15 -49.08 10.29
CA PRO A 216 0.05 -50.18 9.33
C PRO A 216 -1.08 -49.95 8.30
N PRO A 217 -0.98 -50.52 7.08
CA PRO A 217 -2.04 -50.41 6.09
C PRO A 217 -3.14 -51.44 6.40
N THR A 218 -4.40 -51.03 6.38
CA THR A 218 -5.54 -51.97 6.28
C THR A 218 -6.43 -51.53 5.14
N THR A 219 -6.25 -52.27 4.04
CA THR A 219 -7.24 -52.83 3.11
C THR A 219 -8.57 -52.12 2.87
N ALA A 220 -8.78 -51.87 1.58
CA ALA A 220 -9.99 -51.49 0.86
C ALA A 220 -11.35 -51.95 1.43
N GLU A 221 -12.33 -51.06 1.36
CA GLU A 221 -13.64 -51.39 0.79
C GLU A 221 -14.22 -50.20 0.03
N GLN A 222 -14.86 -50.54 -1.10
CA GLN A 222 -15.41 -49.67 -2.14
C GLN A 222 -16.69 -48.94 -1.68
N GLY A 223 -16.92 -47.77 -2.25
CA GLY A 223 -18.18 -47.04 -2.19
C GLY A 223 -18.19 -45.85 -3.14
N GLU A 224 -18.67 -46.10 -4.36
CA GLU A 224 -19.19 -45.17 -5.38
C GLU A 224 -19.89 -43.90 -4.80
N CYS A 225 -20.05 -42.75 -5.45
CA CYS A 225 -20.09 -42.39 -6.86
C CYS A 225 -20.18 -40.84 -7.00
N GLN A 226 -19.94 -40.39 -8.23
CA GLN A 226 -20.43 -39.14 -8.87
C GLN A 226 -19.70 -37.82 -8.60
N GLY A 227 -18.91 -37.45 -9.60
CA GLY A 227 -18.35 -36.11 -9.73
C GLY A 227 -19.24 -35.12 -10.48
N ARG A 228 -18.74 -33.89 -10.58
CA ARG A 228 -18.76 -33.08 -11.79
C ARG A 228 -17.80 -31.90 -11.63
N ALA A 229 -16.93 -31.76 -12.62
CA ALA A 229 -16.12 -30.57 -12.83
C ALA A 229 -16.97 -29.42 -13.39
N ALA A 230 -16.68 -28.18 -12.98
CA ALA A 230 -16.69 -27.01 -13.87
C ALA A 230 -16.10 -25.76 -13.20
N HIS A 231 -14.98 -25.30 -13.75
CA HIS A 231 -14.65 -23.93 -14.16
C HIS A 231 -14.88 -22.71 -13.23
N SER A 232 -13.73 -22.09 -12.91
CA SER A 232 -13.34 -20.70 -13.25
C SER A 232 -13.97 -19.48 -12.52
N SER A 233 -13.03 -18.61 -12.13
CA SER A 233 -13.06 -17.14 -12.17
C SER A 233 -13.47 -16.34 -10.92
N LEU A 234 -12.47 -15.57 -10.48
CA LEU A 234 -12.49 -14.13 -10.20
C LEU A 234 -13.55 -13.58 -9.23
N GLY A 235 -13.11 -13.17 -8.04
CA GLY A 235 -13.88 -12.33 -7.13
C GLY A 235 -13.00 -11.75 -6.02
N GLN A 236 -12.69 -10.46 -6.12
CA GLN A 236 -11.96 -9.66 -5.12
C GLN A 236 -12.69 -9.64 -3.76
N PRO A 237 -11.98 -9.43 -2.63
CA PRO A 237 -12.63 -9.19 -1.34
C PRO A 237 -13.10 -7.73 -1.23
N LEU A 238 -14.41 -7.55 -1.09
CA LEU A 238 -15.02 -6.28 -0.72
C LEU A 238 -14.70 -5.96 0.75
N ALA A 239 -13.93 -4.89 0.95
CA ALA A 239 -13.73 -4.24 2.23
C ALA A 239 -15.05 -3.61 2.72
N LEU A 240 -15.55 -4.08 3.87
CA LEU A 240 -16.62 -3.42 4.61
C LEU A 240 -16.02 -2.22 5.36
N SER A 241 -16.10 -1.05 4.74
CA SER A 241 -15.83 0.24 5.37
C SER A 241 -16.99 0.59 6.32
N VAL A 242 -16.75 0.47 7.62
CA VAL A 242 -17.62 0.99 8.67
C VAL A 242 -17.33 2.50 8.79
N HIS A 243 -18.21 3.31 8.21
CA HIS A 243 -18.14 4.77 8.27
C HIS A 243 -18.63 5.25 9.64
N LEU A 244 -17.72 5.53 10.58
CA LEU A 244 -18.03 6.27 11.80
C LEU A 244 -18.02 7.77 11.49
N CYS A 245 -19.20 8.37 11.42
CA CYS A 245 -19.36 9.82 11.35
C CYS A 245 -19.24 10.43 12.76
N LEU A 246 -18.17 11.20 13.00
CA LEU A 246 -18.13 12.19 14.07
C LEU A 246 -17.56 13.50 13.52
N SER A 247 -18.38 14.55 13.58
CA SER A 247 -18.04 15.94 13.27
C SER A 247 -17.68 16.71 14.55
N PRO A 248 -17.03 17.89 14.41
CA PRO A 248 -16.11 18.44 15.40
C PRO A 248 -16.75 19.43 16.38
N GLY A 249 -16.20 19.51 17.59
CA GLY A 249 -16.54 20.50 18.60
C GLY A 249 -15.29 20.91 19.39
N GLU A 250 -15.10 22.22 19.47
CA GLU A 250 -13.94 22.98 19.97
C GLU A 250 -13.71 22.86 21.49
N GLY A 251 -12.49 23.16 21.95
CA GLY A 251 -12.28 23.68 23.31
C GLY A 251 -11.03 23.23 24.08
N LEU A 252 -9.91 23.92 23.81
CA LEU A 252 -8.99 24.55 24.78
C LEU A 252 -8.36 23.77 25.97
N THR A 253 -7.05 24.05 26.12
CA THR A 253 -6.18 23.99 27.31
C THR A 253 -5.45 22.68 27.66
N ALA A 254 -4.18 22.61 27.28
CA ALA A 254 -3.06 22.35 28.21
C ALA A 254 -1.74 22.46 27.44
N ARG A 255 -1.21 23.70 27.39
CA ARG A 255 0.18 23.97 27.05
C ARG A 255 0.96 23.80 28.36
N MET A 256 1.70 22.71 28.51
CA MET A 256 2.84 22.64 29.42
C MET A 256 3.83 21.59 28.87
N ASP A 257 5.03 22.07 28.59
CA ASP A 257 6.33 21.38 28.62
C ASP A 257 6.68 20.37 27.52
N THR A 258 6.74 20.88 26.29
CA THR A 258 7.43 20.27 25.13
C THR A 258 8.96 20.43 25.17
N ALA A 259 9.55 20.76 26.32
CA ALA A 259 10.99 21.02 26.44
C ALA A 259 11.77 19.89 27.17
N ILE A 260 11.11 19.03 27.95
CA ILE A 260 11.78 17.93 28.67
C ILE A 260 11.81 16.62 27.84
N ILE A 261 10.91 16.46 26.86
CA ILE A 261 10.84 15.25 26.01
C ILE A 261 11.91 15.23 24.90
N ILE A 262 12.60 16.34 24.64
CA ILE A 262 13.58 16.43 23.54
C ILE A 262 14.98 15.92 23.97
N SER A 263 15.30 15.90 25.26
CA SER A 263 16.63 15.42 25.73
C SER A 263 16.72 13.91 25.96
N LEU A 264 15.61 13.16 26.04
CA LEU A 264 15.64 11.69 26.16
C LEU A 264 15.49 10.95 24.81
N LYS A 265 15.20 11.68 23.72
CA LYS A 265 15.09 11.11 22.36
C LYS A 265 16.42 10.81 21.69
N GLY A 266 17.53 11.35 22.21
CA GLY A 266 18.86 11.23 21.60
C GLY A 266 19.61 9.92 21.89
N LEU A 267 19.19 9.13 22.88
CA LEU A 267 19.93 7.92 23.29
C LEU A 267 19.19 6.60 23.02
N THR A 268 17.92 6.63 22.60
CA THR A 268 17.13 5.42 22.33
C THR A 268 16.97 5.10 20.84
N GLN A 269 17.31 6.03 19.93
CA GLN A 269 17.15 5.83 18.49
C GLN A 269 18.14 4.84 17.88
N ASN A 270 19.32 4.61 18.48
CA ASN A 270 20.29 3.64 17.92
C ASN A 270 20.07 2.19 18.37
N ALA A 271 19.30 1.94 19.43
CA ALA A 271 18.98 0.58 19.87
C ALA A 271 17.64 0.07 19.29
N PHE A 272 16.71 0.97 18.95
CA PHE A 272 15.37 0.59 18.50
C PHE A 272 15.27 0.16 17.03
N PHE A 273 16.25 0.52 16.19
CA PHE A 273 16.18 0.28 14.74
C PHE A 273 16.62 -1.12 14.28
N ARG A 274 17.05 -2.01 15.19
CA ARG A 274 17.54 -3.35 14.83
C ARG A 274 16.59 -4.51 15.09
N ILE A 275 15.42 -4.28 15.68
CA ILE A 275 14.47 -5.34 16.08
C ILE A 275 13.24 -5.39 15.14
N SER A 276 13.17 -4.49 14.14
CA SER A 276 12.02 -4.38 13.24
C SER A 276 12.40 -4.69 11.78
N LEU A 277 12.93 -5.88 11.50
CA LEU A 277 12.76 -6.53 10.20
C LEU A 277 13.24 -7.98 10.26
N GLU A 278 12.35 -8.90 10.58
CA GLU A 278 12.41 -10.27 10.06
C GLU A 278 11.02 -10.91 10.20
N ASP A 279 10.19 -10.66 9.18
CA ASP A 279 9.27 -11.68 8.69
C ASP A 279 10.14 -12.87 8.24
N THR A 280 10.50 -13.75 9.16
CA THR A 280 10.95 -15.11 8.85
C THR A 280 10.08 -16.06 9.64
N GLU A 281 9.12 -16.63 8.91
CA GLU A 281 8.71 -18.02 9.06
C GLU A 281 8.46 -18.49 10.50
N SER A 282 7.18 -18.40 10.90
CA SER A 282 6.53 -19.45 11.68
C SER A 282 7.39 -20.12 12.77
N GLU A 283 7.59 -19.44 13.90
CA GLU A 283 7.48 -20.16 15.16
C GLU A 283 5.99 -20.50 15.34
N THR A 284 5.56 -21.57 14.66
CA THR A 284 4.55 -22.46 15.23
C THR A 284 5.00 -22.77 16.64
N CYS A 285 4.31 -22.16 17.61
CA CYS A 285 4.35 -22.49 19.03
C CYS A 285 4.31 -24.03 19.16
N SER A 286 5.48 -24.61 19.38
CA SER A 286 5.65 -26.02 19.68
C SER A 286 6.30 -26.05 21.06
N ASP A 287 5.46 -26.42 22.03
CA ASP A 287 5.69 -26.53 23.48
C ASP A 287 6.01 -25.24 24.24
N ASP A 288 4.98 -24.74 24.94
CA ASP A 288 5.07 -23.76 26.03
C ASP A 288 5.09 -24.45 27.42
N ASP A 289 5.33 -25.77 27.48
CA ASP A 289 5.24 -26.57 28.72
C ASP A 289 6.61 -26.94 29.33
N GLU A 290 7.73 -26.51 28.74
CA GLU A 290 9.08 -26.80 29.24
C GLU A 290 9.60 -25.59 30.04
N GLU A 291 9.91 -25.79 31.33
CA GLU A 291 10.36 -24.73 32.23
C GLU A 291 11.62 -24.06 31.67
N PRO A 292 11.64 -22.74 31.45
CA PRO A 292 12.78 -22.07 30.84
C PRO A 292 14.01 -22.16 31.76
N GLU A 293 15.07 -22.84 31.31
CA GLU A 293 16.34 -22.90 32.03
C GLU A 293 17.01 -21.51 32.03
N LEU A 294 17.05 -20.86 33.20
CA LEU A 294 17.68 -19.55 33.40
C LEU A 294 19.09 -19.70 34.00
N TYR A 295 20.03 -18.87 33.54
CA TYR A 295 21.37 -18.80 34.14
C TYR A 295 21.32 -18.20 35.55
N PHE A 296 20.59 -17.09 35.69
CA PHE A 296 20.44 -16.37 36.95
C PHE A 296 19.30 -16.99 37.76
N THR A 297 19.61 -17.54 38.92
CA THR A 297 18.63 -18.19 39.81
C THR A 297 18.20 -17.28 40.96
N ASP A 298 19.03 -16.28 41.30
CA ASP A 298 18.74 -15.26 42.32
C ASP A 298 18.88 -13.86 41.71
N PRO A 299 17.87 -12.97 41.84
CA PRO A 299 17.95 -11.58 41.38
C PRO A 299 19.20 -10.81 41.83
N GLN A 300 19.79 -11.17 42.98
CA GLN A 300 21.01 -10.53 43.47
C GLN A 300 22.21 -10.76 42.55
N GLN A 301 22.27 -11.90 41.87
CA GLN A 301 23.34 -12.23 40.90
C GLN A 301 23.32 -11.26 39.70
N LEU A 302 22.13 -10.86 39.27
CA LEU A 302 21.98 -9.89 38.18
C LEU A 302 22.48 -8.51 38.60
N LEU A 303 22.15 -8.08 39.83
CA LEU A 303 22.62 -6.82 40.39
C LEU A 303 24.15 -6.81 40.56
N SER A 304 24.74 -7.92 41.02
CA SER A 304 26.20 -8.08 41.08
C SER A 304 26.84 -7.99 39.70
N ALA A 305 26.30 -8.67 38.69
CA ALA A 305 26.79 -8.58 37.33
C ALA A 305 26.70 -7.16 36.75
N PHE A 306 25.63 -6.42 37.07
CA PHE A 306 25.53 -5.00 36.70
C PHE A 306 26.55 -4.13 37.42
N MET A 307 26.77 -4.32 38.73
CA MET A 307 27.79 -3.58 39.48
C MET A 307 29.20 -3.86 38.95
N GLU A 308 29.53 -5.11 38.63
CA GLU A 308 30.81 -5.47 38.00
C GLU A 308 30.97 -4.82 36.63
N MET A 309 29.92 -4.81 35.81
CA MET A 309 29.92 -4.13 34.51
C MET A 309 30.04 -2.60 34.66
N GLU A 310 29.40 -2.01 35.66
CA GLU A 310 29.54 -0.58 35.99
C GLU A 310 30.97 -0.25 36.41
N GLU A 311 31.58 -1.07 37.28
CA GLU A 311 32.97 -0.93 37.71
C GLU A 311 33.94 -1.08 36.54
N GLU A 312 33.73 -2.07 35.66
CA GLU A 312 34.53 -2.27 34.46
C GLU A 312 34.41 -1.07 33.49
N ASN A 313 33.20 -0.56 33.28
CA ASN A 313 32.97 0.63 32.46
C ASN A 313 33.61 1.88 33.06
N LEU A 314 33.57 2.05 34.37
CA LEU A 314 34.26 3.14 35.07
C LEU A 314 35.78 3.03 34.93
N SER A 315 36.33 1.82 35.06
CA SER A 315 37.74 1.51 34.79
C SER A 315 38.12 1.86 33.34
N PHE A 316 37.31 1.46 32.35
CA PHE A 316 37.56 1.82 30.95
C PHE A 316 37.52 3.33 30.72
N LEU A 317 36.58 4.04 31.33
CA LEU A 317 36.50 5.49 31.22
C LEU A 317 37.73 6.17 31.84
N GLN A 318 38.15 5.70 33.01
CA GLN A 318 39.35 6.20 33.68
C GLN A 318 40.61 5.90 32.85
N ASN A 319 40.78 4.68 32.35
CA ASN A 319 41.89 4.31 31.47
C ASN A 319 41.89 5.15 30.18
N SER A 320 40.72 5.43 29.60
CA SER A 320 40.59 6.30 28.44
C SER A 320 41.06 7.73 28.77
N GLN A 321 40.69 8.26 29.93
CA GLN A 321 41.15 9.58 30.37
C GLN A 321 42.66 9.60 30.64
N GLU A 322 43.20 8.59 31.34
CA GLU A 322 44.63 8.49 31.62
C GLU A 322 45.48 8.36 30.33
N THR A 323 44.97 7.63 29.34
CA THR A 323 45.62 7.52 28.02
C THR A 323 45.50 8.81 27.21
N GLU A 324 44.38 9.53 27.30
CA GLU A 324 44.21 10.87 26.71
C GLU A 324 45.18 11.88 27.34
N GLU A 325 45.27 11.93 28.68
CA GLU A 325 46.23 12.79 29.39
C GLU A 325 47.68 12.45 29.03
N SER A 326 48.00 11.16 28.89
CA SER A 326 49.33 10.71 28.46
C SER A 326 49.63 11.14 27.02
N LEU A 327 48.65 11.05 26.13
CA LEU A 327 48.75 11.51 24.76
C LEU A 327 48.97 13.03 24.71
N ASP A 328 48.26 13.80 25.54
CA ASP A 328 48.42 15.25 25.61
C ASP A 328 49.78 15.66 26.21
N LYS A 329 50.31 14.91 27.18
CA LYS A 329 51.69 15.08 27.65
C LYS A 329 52.68 14.85 26.51
N VAL A 330 52.51 13.79 25.71
CA VAL A 330 53.36 13.52 24.55
C VAL A 330 53.25 14.66 23.53
N LYS A 331 52.04 15.10 23.16
CA LYS A 331 51.83 16.26 22.28
C LYS A 331 52.54 17.51 22.82
N HIS A 332 52.39 17.81 24.11
CA HIS A 332 53.04 18.95 24.74
C HIS A 332 54.58 18.84 24.68
N THR A 333 55.16 17.66 24.90
CA THR A 333 56.61 17.44 24.75
C THR A 333 57.06 17.65 23.31
N ILE A 334 56.28 17.20 22.31
CA ILE A 334 56.57 17.43 20.89
C ILE A 334 56.53 18.93 20.58
N THR A 335 55.47 19.65 20.97
CA THR A 335 55.36 21.11 20.77
C THR A 335 56.47 21.87 21.49
N THR A 336 56.84 21.44 22.70
CA THR A 336 57.97 22.02 23.45
C THR A 336 59.29 21.78 22.72
N HIS A 337 59.51 20.57 22.21
CA HIS A 337 60.69 20.21 21.44
C HIS A 337 60.78 21.01 20.12
N GLU A 338 59.66 21.24 19.46
CA GLU A 338 59.55 22.10 18.28
C GLU A 338 59.79 23.59 18.59
N SER A 339 59.61 23.99 19.85
CA SER A 339 59.78 25.37 20.33
C SER A 339 61.18 25.66 20.89
N ILE A 340 62.06 24.65 21.03
CA ILE A 340 63.45 24.84 21.48
C ILE A 340 64.18 25.74 20.47
N PRO A 341 64.67 26.94 20.87
CA PRO A 341 65.42 27.83 19.99
C PRO A 341 66.78 27.17 19.69
N GLY A 342 66.87 26.52 18.55
CA GLY A 342 68.08 25.79 18.15
C GLY A 342 67.80 24.63 17.21
N TRP A 343 66.67 23.92 17.36
CA TRP A 343 66.35 22.79 16.47
C TRP A 343 66.11 23.25 15.03
N LYS A 344 65.25 24.26 14.84
CA LYS A 344 65.03 24.86 13.50
C LYS A 344 66.31 25.44 12.91
N ALA A 345 67.17 26.02 13.74
CA ALA A 345 68.47 26.56 13.31
C ALA A 345 69.45 25.44 12.91
N ALA A 346 69.49 24.34 13.65
CA ALA A 346 70.31 23.17 13.35
C ALA A 346 69.84 22.46 12.07
N GLU A 347 68.52 22.32 11.87
CA GLU A 347 67.94 21.77 10.63
C GLU A 347 68.30 22.64 9.42
N LEU A 348 68.20 23.98 9.54
CA LEU A 348 68.64 24.93 8.53
C LEU A 348 70.14 24.81 8.24
N CYS A 349 71.00 24.74 9.26
CA CYS A 349 72.45 24.57 9.09
C CYS A 349 72.81 23.24 8.42
N PHE A 350 72.13 22.14 8.77
CA PHE A 350 72.34 20.84 8.13
C PHE A 350 71.89 20.84 6.66
N ARG A 351 70.75 21.46 6.36
CA ARG A 351 70.30 21.65 4.97
C ARG A 351 71.31 22.46 4.17
N ASP A 352 71.80 23.57 4.70
CA ASP A 352 72.81 24.41 4.04
C ASP A 352 74.13 23.68 3.84
N ALA A 353 74.56 22.88 4.82
CA ALA A 353 75.76 22.06 4.70
C ALA A 353 75.60 20.97 3.62
N LEU A 354 74.44 20.29 3.58
CA LEU A 354 74.12 19.30 2.55
C LEU A 354 74.06 19.93 1.16
N ILE A 355 73.44 21.10 1.00
CA ILE A 355 73.39 21.80 -0.29
C ILE A 355 74.81 22.13 -0.77
N LYS A 356 75.69 22.62 0.12
CA LYS A 356 77.09 22.91 -0.21
C LYS A 356 77.90 21.68 -0.58
N ILE A 357 77.68 20.55 0.11
CA ILE A 357 78.34 19.28 -0.20
C ILE A 357 77.86 18.75 -1.57
N THR A 358 76.55 18.81 -1.81
CA THR A 358 75.97 18.35 -3.08
C THR A 358 76.47 19.19 -4.25
N SER A 359 76.54 20.52 -4.12
CA SER A 359 77.06 21.38 -5.17
C SER A 359 78.55 21.12 -5.43
N PHE A 360 79.36 20.94 -4.38
CA PHE A 360 80.79 20.65 -4.53
C PHE A 360 81.08 19.30 -5.22
N LEU A 361 80.33 18.25 -4.88
CA LEU A 361 80.53 16.92 -5.46
C LEU A 361 79.95 16.79 -6.88
N PHE A 362 78.89 17.53 -7.20
CA PHE A 362 78.16 17.38 -8.46
C PHE A 362 78.66 18.31 -9.57
N TRP A 363 79.25 19.46 -9.23
CA TRP A 363 79.76 20.46 -10.19
C TRP A 363 80.70 19.88 -11.28
N PRO A 364 81.71 19.04 -10.97
CA PRO A 364 82.58 18.47 -12.00
C PRO A 364 81.86 17.49 -12.95
N ARG A 365 80.73 16.92 -12.51
CA ARG A 365 79.90 16.02 -13.32
C ARG A 365 78.95 16.81 -14.21
N GLU A 366 78.45 17.96 -13.76
CA GLU A 366 77.64 18.87 -14.56
C GLU A 366 78.44 19.48 -15.72
N GLU A 367 79.69 19.89 -15.46
CA GLU A 367 80.59 20.41 -16.49
C GLU A 367 80.87 19.36 -17.59
N LYS A 368 81.21 18.13 -17.19
CA LYS A 368 81.37 17.01 -18.14
C LYS A 368 80.09 16.71 -18.90
N LEU A 369 78.93 16.77 -18.25
CA LEU A 369 77.63 16.57 -18.90
C LEU A 369 77.34 17.67 -19.93
N ALA A 370 77.70 18.93 -19.65
CA ALA A 370 77.55 20.04 -20.57
C ALA A 370 78.46 19.87 -21.80
N GLU A 371 79.71 19.47 -21.60
CA GLU A 371 80.65 19.20 -22.69
C GLU A 371 80.18 18.03 -23.58
N LEU A 372 79.71 16.93 -22.98
CA LEU A 372 79.08 15.82 -23.68
C LEU A 372 77.83 16.25 -24.46
N LYS A 373 76.97 17.08 -23.87
CA LYS A 373 75.79 17.63 -24.58
C LYS A 373 76.19 18.49 -25.77
N GLN A 374 77.26 19.28 -25.66
CA GLN A 374 77.78 20.09 -26.76
C GLN A 374 78.34 19.20 -27.89
N GLN A 375 79.09 18.15 -27.56
CA GLN A 375 79.56 17.18 -28.54
C GLN A 375 78.40 16.48 -29.25
N VAL A 376 77.37 16.06 -28.51
CA VAL A 376 76.15 15.46 -29.08
C VAL A 376 75.43 16.44 -30.01
N ALA A 377 75.33 17.72 -29.64
CA ALA A 377 74.71 18.73 -30.49
C ALA A 377 75.48 18.92 -31.81
N THR A 378 76.82 18.96 -31.74
CA THR A 378 77.69 19.03 -32.92
C THR A 378 77.51 17.82 -33.83
N LEU A 379 77.52 16.60 -33.26
CA LEU A 379 77.28 15.37 -34.03
C LEU A 379 75.88 15.34 -34.65
N LYS A 380 74.85 15.78 -33.91
CA LYS A 380 73.48 15.89 -34.46
C LYS A 380 73.44 16.86 -35.65
N SER A 381 74.12 18.01 -35.58
CA SER A 381 74.23 18.95 -36.70
C SER A 381 74.94 18.33 -37.91
N SER A 382 76.04 17.61 -37.69
CA SER A 382 76.73 16.88 -38.76
C SER A 382 75.85 15.80 -39.38
N ILE A 383 75.09 15.04 -38.57
CA ILE A 383 74.13 14.04 -39.06
C ILE A 383 73.04 14.71 -39.88
N THR A 384 72.50 15.86 -39.47
CA THR A 384 71.49 16.58 -40.27
C THR A 384 72.04 17.04 -41.61
N LYS A 385 73.28 17.58 -41.63
CA LYS A 385 73.95 17.98 -42.88
C LYS A 385 74.20 16.78 -43.80
N GLU A 386 74.60 15.63 -43.25
CA GLU A 386 74.76 14.42 -44.05
C GLU A 386 73.42 13.83 -44.52
N LYS A 387 72.35 13.93 -43.72
CA LYS A 387 71.00 13.56 -44.16
C LYS A 387 70.49 14.45 -45.28
N GLU A 388 70.77 15.75 -45.23
CA GLU A 388 70.46 16.69 -46.31
C GLU A 388 71.26 16.38 -47.57
N ARG A 389 72.57 16.10 -47.46
CA ARG A 389 73.38 15.59 -48.57
C ARG A 389 72.86 14.28 -49.13
N LEU A 390 72.45 13.34 -48.28
CA LEU A 390 71.85 12.08 -48.71
C LEU A 390 70.52 12.33 -49.46
N ALA A 391 69.70 13.26 -48.98
CA ALA A 391 68.47 13.67 -49.67
C ALA A 391 68.79 14.30 -51.03
N ASP A 392 69.78 15.20 -51.12
CA ASP A 392 70.26 15.80 -52.37
C ASP A 392 70.82 14.77 -53.35
N LEU A 393 71.60 13.79 -52.86
CA LEU A 393 72.09 12.68 -53.67
C LEU A 393 70.96 11.76 -54.12
N LYS A 394 69.98 11.46 -53.26
CA LYS A 394 68.80 10.67 -53.61
C LYS A 394 67.93 11.37 -54.65
N LEU A 395 67.80 12.70 -54.55
CA LEU A 395 67.12 13.53 -55.54
C LEU A 395 67.90 13.56 -56.85
N LYS A 396 69.25 13.65 -56.83
CA LYS A 396 70.11 13.49 -58.01
C LYS A 396 70.03 12.10 -58.66
N VAL A 397 69.88 11.04 -57.87
CA VAL A 397 69.65 9.67 -58.37
C VAL A 397 68.24 9.53 -58.96
N GLN A 398 67.25 10.27 -58.44
CA GLN A 398 65.89 10.33 -58.99
C GLN A 398 65.72 11.30 -60.18
N LEU A 399 66.71 12.17 -60.49
CA LEU A 399 66.63 13.20 -61.53
C LEU A 399 67.58 12.97 -62.73
N LEU A 400 68.14 11.76 -62.88
CA LEU A 400 68.84 11.33 -64.09
C LEU A 400 67.93 10.43 -64.94
N PRO A 401 67.57 10.82 -66.18
CA PRO A 401 66.61 10.09 -67.00
C PRO A 401 67.30 9.04 -67.88
N SER A 402 66.88 7.78 -67.79
CA SER A 402 66.76 6.81 -68.90
C SER A 402 66.92 5.38 -68.39
N GLY A 403 66.04 4.51 -68.88
CA GLY A 403 66.27 3.08 -68.91
C GLY A 403 65.50 2.35 -67.82
N GLU A 404 64.35 1.81 -68.21
CA GLU A 404 63.74 0.65 -67.57
C GLU A 404 64.81 -0.40 -67.29
N TYR A 405 65.24 -0.53 -66.04
CA TYR A 405 65.93 -1.72 -65.58
C TYR A 405 65.47 -1.98 -64.16
N LYS A 406 64.48 -2.87 -64.03
CA LYS A 406 64.25 -3.63 -62.81
C LYS A 406 65.41 -4.61 -62.67
N PRO A 407 66.22 -4.59 -61.61
CA PRO A 407 67.12 -5.68 -61.30
C PRO A 407 66.62 -6.36 -60.02
N ASP A 408 65.39 -6.86 -60.06
CA ASP A 408 64.84 -7.77 -59.03
C ASP A 408 65.26 -9.23 -59.28
N GLU A 409 66.24 -9.46 -60.17
CA GLU A 409 66.80 -10.80 -60.46
C GLU A 409 68.34 -10.84 -60.53
N GLU A 410 69.04 -9.71 -60.74
CA GLU A 410 70.52 -9.69 -60.79
C GLU A 410 71.18 -9.51 -59.42
N GLN A 411 70.55 -8.77 -58.50
CA GLN A 411 71.06 -8.64 -57.13
C GLN A 411 71.01 -9.98 -56.38
N ASP A 412 69.95 -10.76 -56.57
CA ASP A 412 69.85 -12.10 -55.98
C ASP A 412 70.86 -13.09 -56.55
N LYS A 413 71.21 -12.99 -57.85
CA LYS A 413 72.30 -13.78 -58.43
C LYS A 413 73.66 -13.43 -57.82
N ILE A 414 73.94 -12.15 -57.57
CA ILE A 414 75.18 -11.70 -56.91
C ILE A 414 75.20 -12.17 -55.46
N LEU A 415 74.09 -12.04 -54.73
CA LEU A 415 74.00 -12.45 -53.33
C LEU A 415 74.14 -13.97 -53.17
N THR A 416 73.58 -14.75 -54.09
CA THR A 416 73.73 -16.21 -54.13
C THR A 416 75.17 -16.63 -54.48
N SER A 417 75.81 -15.93 -55.42
CA SER A 417 77.23 -16.15 -55.77
C SER A 417 78.16 -15.84 -54.59
N LEU A 418 77.91 -14.75 -53.88
CA LEU A 418 78.66 -14.38 -52.67
C LEU A 418 78.48 -15.43 -51.57
N ASN A 419 77.25 -15.86 -51.30
CA ASN A 419 76.99 -16.87 -50.28
C ASN A 419 77.70 -18.20 -50.62
N LYS A 420 77.70 -18.60 -51.90
CA LYS A 420 78.45 -19.77 -52.37
C LYS A 420 79.97 -19.62 -52.17
N LYS A 421 80.54 -18.43 -52.43
CA LYS A 421 81.97 -18.18 -52.25
C LYS A 421 82.37 -18.13 -50.77
N VAL A 422 81.53 -17.55 -49.92
CA VAL A 422 81.73 -17.52 -48.47
C VAL A 422 81.67 -18.94 -47.89
N MET A 423 80.72 -19.76 -48.33
CA MET A 423 80.66 -21.19 -48.00
C MET A 423 81.95 -21.94 -48.41
N GLU A 424 82.49 -21.65 -49.60
CA GLU A 424 83.72 -22.29 -50.09
C GLU A 424 84.94 -21.92 -49.23
N VAL A 425 85.09 -20.64 -48.86
CA VAL A 425 86.17 -20.18 -47.98
C VAL A 425 85.99 -20.71 -46.57
N TYR A 426 84.75 -20.74 -46.05
CA TYR A 426 84.44 -21.34 -44.76
C TYR A 426 84.90 -22.79 -44.70
N TYR A 427 84.49 -23.59 -45.68
CA TYR A 427 84.87 -24.99 -45.78
C TYR A 427 86.40 -25.19 -45.82
N HIS A 428 87.12 -24.33 -46.53
CA HIS A 428 88.59 -24.35 -46.56
C HIS A 428 89.25 -23.96 -45.23
N CYS A 429 88.63 -23.09 -44.43
CA CYS A 429 89.16 -22.65 -43.16
C CYS A 429 88.82 -23.58 -41.98
N THR A 430 87.66 -24.25 -42.00
CA THR A 430 87.18 -25.06 -40.86
C THR A 430 87.17 -26.57 -41.09
N GLY A 431 87.15 -27.05 -42.34
CA GLY A 431 87.19 -28.48 -42.68
C GLY A 431 85.91 -29.28 -42.39
N GLU A 432 84.84 -28.64 -41.87
CA GLU A 432 83.57 -29.30 -41.50
C GLU A 432 82.37 -28.64 -42.21
N HIS A 433 81.35 -29.44 -42.55
CA HIS A 433 80.14 -28.99 -43.27
C HIS A 433 78.97 -28.74 -42.30
N GLU A 434 78.94 -27.58 -41.64
CA GLU A 434 77.77 -27.14 -40.86
C GLU A 434 76.78 -26.40 -41.78
N THR A 435 75.76 -27.11 -42.26
CA THR A 435 74.87 -26.65 -43.35
C THR A 435 73.76 -25.67 -42.95
N ASN A 436 73.73 -25.19 -41.70
CA ASN A 436 72.66 -24.31 -41.19
C ASN A 436 73.14 -22.91 -40.73
N LEU A 437 74.36 -22.50 -41.08
CA LEU A 437 74.90 -21.19 -40.69
C LEU A 437 74.58 -20.11 -41.73
N GLN A 438 74.12 -18.95 -41.25
CA GLN A 438 73.90 -17.77 -42.10
C GLN A 438 75.23 -17.17 -42.58
N THR A 439 75.29 -16.54 -43.76
CA THR A 439 76.53 -16.02 -44.38
C THR A 439 77.39 -15.16 -43.43
N VAL A 440 76.74 -14.34 -42.59
CA VAL A 440 77.41 -13.50 -41.59
C VAL A 440 78.05 -14.33 -40.48
N GLN A 441 77.40 -15.42 -40.06
CA GLN A 441 77.94 -16.33 -39.05
C GLN A 441 79.15 -17.09 -39.60
N MET A 442 79.11 -17.52 -40.87
CA MET A 442 80.27 -18.15 -41.53
C MET A 442 81.47 -17.20 -41.61
N LEU A 443 81.24 -15.93 -41.97
CA LEU A 443 82.28 -14.90 -41.99
C LEU A 443 82.87 -14.65 -40.60
N MET A 444 82.05 -14.65 -39.55
CA MET A 444 82.50 -14.46 -38.17
C MET A 444 83.41 -15.61 -37.69
N VAL A 445 83.10 -16.85 -38.10
CA VAL A 445 83.96 -18.01 -37.80
C VAL A 445 85.28 -17.93 -38.58
N ILE A 446 85.24 -17.55 -39.87
CA ILE A 446 86.46 -17.31 -40.66
C ILE A 446 87.31 -16.21 -40.00
N GLU A 447 86.69 -15.11 -39.58
CA GLU A 447 87.37 -13.98 -38.93
C GLU A 447 88.00 -14.41 -37.60
N LYS A 448 87.29 -15.20 -36.79
CA LYS A 448 87.85 -15.78 -35.57
C LYS A 448 89.04 -16.68 -35.88
N HIS A 449 88.93 -17.57 -36.88
CA HIS A 449 90.03 -18.44 -37.28
C HIS A 449 91.25 -17.65 -37.78
N LEU A 450 91.02 -16.62 -38.60
CA LEU A 450 92.07 -15.72 -39.07
C LEU A 450 92.72 -14.96 -37.90
N THR A 451 91.92 -14.50 -36.94
CA THR A 451 92.40 -13.80 -35.74
C THR A 451 93.22 -14.73 -34.87
N ASP A 452 92.82 -15.98 -34.70
CA ASP A 452 93.58 -17.00 -33.96
C ASP A 452 94.89 -17.35 -34.67
N LEU A 453 94.89 -17.44 -36.00
CA LEU A 453 96.12 -17.60 -36.80
C LEU A 453 97.03 -16.38 -36.69
N LEU A 454 96.48 -15.16 -36.74
CA LEU A 454 97.24 -13.92 -36.55
C LEU A 454 97.77 -13.77 -35.13
N ASN A 455 97.04 -14.24 -34.12
CA ASN A 455 97.49 -14.28 -32.73
C ASN A 455 98.57 -15.33 -32.54
N ARG A 456 98.46 -16.51 -33.18
CA ARG A 456 99.55 -17.50 -33.23
C ARG A 456 100.78 -16.93 -33.93
N LEU A 457 100.61 -16.20 -35.04
CA LEU A 457 101.69 -15.51 -35.75
C LEU A 457 102.34 -14.42 -34.86
N LYS A 458 101.53 -13.63 -34.14
CA LYS A 458 102.03 -12.65 -33.16
C LYS A 458 102.73 -13.31 -31.98
N SER A 459 102.29 -14.49 -31.53
CA SER A 459 102.96 -15.23 -30.46
C SER A 459 104.29 -15.89 -30.90
N LEU A 460 104.41 -16.21 -32.20
CA LEU A 460 105.65 -16.67 -32.83
C LEU A 460 106.60 -15.52 -33.21
N ILE A 461 106.23 -14.27 -32.94
CA ILE A 461 107.12 -13.10 -33.00
C ILE A 461 107.33 -12.56 -31.56
N PRO A 462 108.16 -13.22 -30.71
CA PRO A 462 108.61 -12.65 -29.45
C PRO A 462 109.60 -11.49 -29.67
N PRO A 463 109.88 -10.68 -28.64
CA PRO A 463 110.39 -9.31 -28.73
C PRO A 463 111.89 -9.25 -29.04
N LYS A 464 112.30 -9.56 -30.28
CA LYS A 464 113.67 -9.30 -30.74
C LYS A 464 113.93 -7.83 -31.10
N THR A 465 112.89 -6.98 -31.09
CA THR A 465 113.01 -5.55 -31.37
C THR A 465 113.64 -4.76 -30.22
N GLU A 466 113.55 -5.23 -28.97
CA GLU A 466 114.12 -4.50 -27.82
C GLU A 466 115.63 -4.73 -27.66
N GLN A 467 116.14 -5.91 -28.05
CA GLN A 467 117.60 -6.17 -28.09
C GLN A 467 118.29 -5.58 -29.33
N THR A 468 117.59 -5.49 -30.46
CA THR A 468 118.11 -4.82 -31.67
C THR A 468 118.08 -3.29 -31.56
N GLU A 469 117.15 -2.70 -30.81
CA GLU A 469 117.15 -1.26 -30.52
C GLU A 469 118.24 -0.87 -29.51
N LYS A 470 118.50 -1.69 -28.48
CA LYS A 470 119.62 -1.50 -27.55
C LYS A 470 120.99 -1.64 -28.23
N ALA A 471 121.13 -2.55 -29.21
CA ALA A 471 122.36 -2.64 -30.03
C ALA A 471 122.56 -1.41 -30.94
N LYS A 472 121.49 -0.87 -31.56
CA LYS A 472 121.56 0.36 -32.36
C LYS A 472 121.85 1.62 -31.53
N LYS A 473 121.36 1.72 -30.29
CA LYS A 473 121.75 2.83 -29.38
C LYS A 473 123.22 2.71 -28.93
N LYS A 474 123.74 1.50 -28.72
CA LYS A 474 125.15 1.27 -28.36
C LYS A 474 126.13 1.58 -29.51
N GLN A 475 125.68 1.48 -30.76
CA GLN A 475 126.47 1.84 -31.96
C GLN A 475 126.39 3.34 -32.32
N ARG A 476 125.47 4.10 -31.71
CA ARG A 476 125.39 5.58 -31.83
C ARG A 476 126.10 6.33 -30.69
N ALA A 477 126.65 5.62 -29.71
CA ALA A 477 127.35 6.18 -28.53
C ALA A 477 128.87 5.92 -28.54
N ARG A 478 129.42 5.42 -29.66
CA ARG A 478 130.82 5.49 -30.06
C ARG A 478 130.87 6.27 -31.36
#